data_AF-A0A327X0R6-F1
#
_entry.id   AF-A0A327X0R6-F1
#
_cell.length_a   1.000
_cell.length_b   1.000
_cell.length_c   1.000
_cell.angle_alpha   90.00
_cell.angle_beta   90.00
_cell.angle_gamma   90.00
#
_symmetry.space_group_name_H-M   'P 1'
#
loop_
_entity.id
_entity.type
_entity.pdbx_description
1 polymer ?
#
loop_
_entity_poly.entity_id
_entity_poly.type
_entity_poly.pdbx_seq_one_letter_code
_entity_poly.pdbx_strand_id
1 'polypeptide(L)'
;MRIAWTVPISLGDSHRGYRVIGTTTDYFEHFKYADRRALQFREGVEFDDLFDVVLGAEVARELGYRLGDSLTLSHGMGSTSFMHHADLPFRVSGILQPTGTPVGMDSRVASFMVQRQINQYRQEPLSAILPGVALGELWQMLGTVERLLALVSYLVLFSAFAGLVTMLLASMKERQREIAILRASGARPWHIFSLIQLEVVVITLLAFTVAVAAYRQALTQSLAPRV
;
A
#
# COMPACT_ATOMS: atom_id res chain seq x y z
N MET A 1 -19.35 6.21 28.16
CA MET A 1 -18.59 4.94 28.09
C MET A 1 -17.41 5.19 27.16
N ARG A 2 -16.22 5.46 27.72
CA ARG A 2 -14.98 5.68 26.94
C ARG A 2 -14.36 4.33 26.67
N ILE A 3 -14.22 3.95 25.41
CA ILE A 3 -13.46 2.77 24.99
C ILE A 3 -11.98 3.13 25.18
N ALA A 4 -11.30 2.47 26.11
CA ALA A 4 -9.94 2.85 26.53
C ALA A 4 -8.85 2.29 25.59
N TRP A 5 -9.16 1.26 24.81
CA TRP A 5 -8.25 0.66 23.83
C TRP A 5 -9.03 -0.26 22.88
N THR A 6 -8.50 -0.46 21.68
CA THR A 6 -9.00 -1.40 20.67
C THR A 6 -7.80 -2.09 20.05
N VAL A 7 -7.69 -3.40 20.20
CA VAL A 7 -6.70 -4.19 19.46
C VAL A 7 -7.35 -4.62 18.14
N PRO A 8 -6.93 -4.09 16.98
CA PRO A 8 -7.45 -4.55 15.70
C PRO A 8 -6.96 -5.99 15.49
N ILE A 9 -7.90 -6.93 15.39
CA ILE A 9 -7.61 -8.33 15.04
C ILE A 9 -8.12 -8.53 13.62
N SER A 10 -7.22 -8.60 12.64
CA SER A 10 -7.58 -9.08 11.30
C SER A 10 -7.43 -10.61 11.27
N LEU A 11 -8.54 -11.32 11.05
CA LEU A 11 -8.56 -12.76 10.81
C LEU A 11 -8.77 -12.98 9.32
N GLY A 12 -7.81 -13.62 8.65
CA GLY A 12 -7.93 -13.91 7.22
C GLY A 12 -6.80 -14.78 6.68
N ASP A 13 -5.60 -14.61 7.23
CA ASP A 13 -4.42 -15.31 6.75
C ASP A 13 -4.14 -16.62 7.47
N SER A 14 -3.46 -17.52 6.77
CA SER A 14 -3.02 -18.79 7.30
C SER A 14 -1.61 -19.14 6.85
N HIS A 15 -0.92 -19.91 7.66
CA HIS A 15 0.38 -20.47 7.30
C HIS A 15 0.37 -21.95 7.67
N ARG A 16 0.49 -22.84 6.66
CA ARG A 16 0.51 -24.30 6.85
C ARG A 16 -0.63 -24.83 7.75
N GLY A 17 -1.83 -24.25 7.62
CA GLY A 17 -3.01 -24.64 8.39
C GLY A 17 -3.19 -23.92 9.74
N TYR A 18 -2.19 -23.17 10.20
CA TYR A 18 -2.31 -22.32 11.39
C TYR A 18 -2.87 -20.95 11.01
N ARG A 19 -3.71 -20.40 11.89
CA ARG A 19 -4.27 -19.05 11.69
C ARG A 19 -3.20 -18.00 11.97
N VAL A 20 -3.26 -16.93 11.21
CA VAL A 20 -2.41 -15.74 11.37
C VAL A 20 -3.32 -14.58 11.77
N ILE A 21 -2.88 -13.77 12.73
CA ILE A 21 -3.62 -12.63 13.25
C ILE A 21 -2.78 -11.38 13.05
N GLY A 22 -3.39 -10.41 12.39
CA GLY A 22 -2.84 -9.06 12.35
C GLY A 22 -3.14 -8.31 13.63
N THR A 23 -2.14 -7.72 14.32
CA THR A 23 -2.32 -6.91 15.55
C THR A 23 -1.08 -6.07 15.88
N THR A 24 -1.20 -5.11 16.81
CA THR A 24 -0.12 -4.22 17.29
C THR A 24 0.65 -4.78 18.49
N THR A 25 1.78 -4.14 18.85
CA THR A 25 2.61 -4.48 20.02
C THR A 25 1.83 -4.39 21.34
N ASP A 26 0.79 -3.54 21.40
CA ASP A 26 -0.15 -3.44 22.52
C ASP A 26 -0.75 -4.81 22.90
N TYR A 27 -0.79 -5.77 21.98
CA TYR A 27 -1.21 -7.13 22.25
C TYR A 27 -0.37 -7.78 23.35
N PHE A 28 0.96 -7.66 23.32
CA PHE A 28 1.83 -8.28 24.31
C PHE A 28 1.73 -7.60 25.68
N GLU A 29 1.42 -6.31 25.71
CA GLU A 29 1.23 -5.55 26.96
C GLU A 29 -0.11 -5.87 27.64
N HIS A 30 -1.18 -5.96 26.86
CA HIS A 30 -2.55 -6.00 27.38
C HIS A 30 -3.14 -7.40 27.42
N PHE A 31 -2.70 -8.32 26.54
CA PHE A 31 -3.24 -9.67 26.51
C PHE A 31 -2.71 -10.50 27.68
N LYS A 32 -3.64 -11.10 28.42
CA LYS A 32 -3.35 -11.99 29.53
C LYS A 32 -4.10 -13.30 29.34
N TYR A 33 -3.45 -14.41 29.62
CA TYR A 33 -4.01 -15.76 29.49
C TYR A 33 -4.12 -16.47 30.85
N ALA A 34 -4.96 -17.50 30.90
CA ALA A 34 -5.26 -18.28 32.12
C ALA A 34 -5.55 -17.35 33.33
N ASP A 35 -4.82 -17.52 34.43
CA ASP A 35 -4.94 -16.73 35.67
C ASP A 35 -4.28 -15.34 35.56
N ARG A 36 -4.60 -14.57 34.50
CA ARG A 36 -4.06 -13.22 34.24
C ARG A 36 -2.53 -13.17 34.05
N ARG A 37 -1.93 -14.23 33.53
CA ARG A 37 -0.50 -14.23 33.21
C ARG A 37 -0.24 -13.45 31.92
N ALA A 38 0.77 -12.59 31.92
CA ALA A 38 1.23 -11.91 30.72
C ALA A 38 1.93 -12.91 29.80
N LEU A 39 1.90 -12.65 28.49
CA LEU A 39 2.67 -13.43 27.52
C LEU A 39 4.16 -13.29 27.82
N GLN A 40 4.88 -14.41 27.75
CA GLN A 40 6.32 -14.44 27.94
C GLN A 40 6.98 -15.02 26.69
N PHE A 41 8.12 -14.45 26.30
CA PHE A 41 8.92 -14.98 25.21
C PHE A 41 9.82 -16.12 25.72
N ARG A 42 9.84 -17.21 24.97
CA ARG A 42 10.83 -18.28 25.14
C ARG A 42 12.15 -17.83 24.52
N GLU A 43 12.06 -17.25 23.33
CA GLU A 43 13.18 -16.81 22.51
C GLU A 43 12.79 -15.53 21.77
N GLY A 44 13.72 -14.58 21.68
CA GLY A 44 13.55 -13.36 20.87
C GLY A 44 12.68 -12.31 21.53
N VAL A 45 12.06 -11.48 20.70
CA VAL A 45 11.33 -10.28 21.12
C VAL A 45 10.02 -10.14 20.36
N GLU A 46 9.21 -9.16 20.74
CA GLU A 46 8.08 -8.72 19.93
C GLU A 46 8.52 -8.22 18.55
N PHE A 47 7.57 -8.06 17.63
CA PHE A 47 7.87 -7.49 16.31
C PHE A 47 8.16 -5.98 16.42
N ASP A 48 9.16 -5.52 15.67
CA ASP A 48 9.51 -4.10 15.52
C ASP A 48 9.42 -3.65 14.05
N ASP A 49 9.49 -4.61 13.11
CA ASP A 49 9.32 -4.35 11.67
C ASP A 49 7.99 -4.89 11.11
N LEU A 50 7.59 -4.37 9.95
CA LEU A 50 6.42 -4.76 9.17
C LEU A 50 6.44 -6.25 8.79
N PHE A 51 7.64 -6.81 8.59
CA PHE A 51 7.85 -8.20 8.17
C PHE A 51 8.28 -9.10 9.32
N ASP A 52 8.26 -8.62 10.56
CA ASP A 52 8.51 -9.46 11.72
C ASP A 52 7.25 -10.24 12.12
N VAL A 53 7.46 -11.47 12.59
CA VAL A 53 6.40 -12.34 13.08
C VAL A 53 6.77 -12.99 14.40
N VAL A 54 5.82 -12.99 15.33
CA VAL A 54 5.93 -13.73 16.58
C VAL A 54 5.14 -15.03 16.47
N LEU A 55 5.81 -16.15 16.74
CA LEU A 55 5.23 -17.49 16.70
C LEU A 55 4.83 -17.98 18.09
N GLY A 56 3.72 -18.71 18.15
CA GLY A 56 3.38 -19.51 19.32
C GLY A 56 4.37 -20.68 19.50
N ALA A 57 4.58 -21.09 20.76
CA ALA A 57 5.54 -22.14 21.11
C ALA A 57 5.29 -23.47 20.36
N GLU A 58 4.02 -23.81 20.18
CA GLU A 58 3.58 -25.05 19.52
C GLU A 58 3.79 -24.99 18.02
N VAL A 59 3.41 -23.89 17.36
CA VAL A 59 3.62 -23.66 15.93
C VAL A 59 5.09 -23.71 15.58
N ALA A 60 5.93 -23.06 16.38
CA ALA A 60 7.39 -23.09 16.19
C ALA A 60 7.95 -24.52 16.35
N ARG A 61 7.45 -25.29 17.32
CA ARG A 61 7.89 -26.67 17.56
C ARG A 61 7.43 -27.64 16.46
N GLU A 62 6.16 -27.57 16.05
CA GLU A 62 5.54 -28.50 15.11
C GLU A 62 6.00 -28.26 13.67
N LEU A 63 6.18 -26.98 13.28
CA LEU A 63 6.71 -26.62 11.97
C LEU A 63 8.24 -26.54 11.93
N GLY A 64 8.90 -26.65 13.08
CA GLY A 64 10.36 -26.63 13.21
C GLY A 64 11.01 -25.26 13.00
N TYR A 65 10.25 -24.17 13.18
CA TYR A 65 10.76 -22.80 13.03
C TYR A 65 11.62 -22.35 14.21
N ARG A 66 12.65 -21.58 13.88
CA ARG A 66 13.58 -20.92 14.80
C ARG A 66 13.57 -19.41 14.59
N LEU A 67 14.17 -18.67 15.52
CA LEU A 67 14.40 -17.25 15.34
C LEU A 67 15.20 -16.97 14.07
N GLY A 68 14.75 -15.96 13.32
CA GLY A 68 15.36 -15.54 12.07
C GLY A 68 14.90 -16.33 10.84
N ASP A 69 14.15 -17.43 11.02
CA ASP A 69 13.61 -18.16 9.88
C ASP A 69 12.60 -17.32 9.10
N SER A 70 12.50 -17.60 7.81
CA SER A 70 11.58 -16.94 6.90
C SER A 70 10.34 -17.79 6.64
N LEU A 71 9.16 -17.18 6.67
CA LEU A 71 7.89 -17.82 6.33
C LEU A 71 7.03 -16.95 5.42
N THR A 72 6.28 -17.59 4.53
CA THR A 72 5.35 -16.92 3.62
C THR A 72 3.92 -17.26 4.01
N LEU A 73 3.06 -16.24 4.07
CA LEU A 73 1.65 -16.41 4.42
C LEU A 73 0.83 -16.80 3.19
N SER A 74 -0.32 -17.42 3.45
CA SER A 74 -1.33 -17.71 2.43
C SER A 74 -2.63 -17.02 2.84
N HIS A 75 -3.11 -16.09 2.02
CA HIS A 75 -4.40 -15.44 2.22
C HIS A 75 -5.55 -16.46 2.18
N GLY A 76 -6.53 -16.31 3.06
CA GLY A 76 -7.61 -17.27 3.27
C GLY A 76 -8.56 -17.46 2.08
N MET A 77 -8.81 -18.74 1.76
CA MET A 77 -10.06 -19.39 1.30
C MET A 77 -11.02 -18.70 0.28
N GLY A 78 -10.57 -17.74 -0.53
CA GLY A 78 -11.35 -17.10 -1.60
C GLY A 78 -10.63 -17.13 -2.96
N SER A 79 -11.27 -17.69 -3.98
CA SER A 79 -10.69 -18.05 -5.28
C SER A 79 -10.46 -16.88 -6.27
N THR A 80 -10.21 -15.66 -5.79
CA THR A 80 -9.95 -14.51 -6.68
C THR A 80 -8.83 -13.63 -6.13
N SER A 81 -7.61 -14.14 -6.20
CA SER A 81 -6.41 -13.36 -5.91
C SER A 81 -5.90 -12.74 -7.22
N PHE A 82 -6.31 -11.50 -7.50
CA PHE A 82 -5.69 -10.68 -8.53
C PHE A 82 -4.47 -10.02 -7.90
N MET A 83 -3.29 -10.45 -8.34
CA MET A 83 -1.93 -10.03 -7.94
C MET A 83 -1.24 -11.00 -6.98
N HIS A 84 -0.24 -11.69 -7.54
CA HIS A 84 0.70 -12.55 -6.83
C HIS A 84 1.49 -11.74 -5.80
N HIS A 85 1.17 -11.88 -4.50
CA HIS A 85 1.98 -11.39 -3.39
C HIS A 85 2.87 -12.51 -2.82
N ALA A 86 3.59 -13.23 -3.68
CA ALA A 86 4.42 -14.38 -3.27
C ALA A 86 5.78 -13.99 -2.64
N ASP A 87 6.15 -12.71 -2.66
CA ASP A 87 7.58 -12.34 -2.65
C ASP A 87 8.10 -11.61 -1.41
N LEU A 88 7.33 -11.50 -0.32
CA LEU A 88 7.79 -10.85 0.91
C LEU A 88 7.75 -11.83 2.09
N PRO A 89 8.83 -12.61 2.32
CA PRO A 89 8.89 -13.52 3.45
C PRO A 89 8.95 -12.75 4.77
N PHE A 90 8.13 -13.16 5.73
CA PHE A 90 8.18 -12.68 7.10
C PHE A 90 9.31 -13.37 7.86
N ARG A 91 10.01 -12.65 8.72
CA ARG A 91 11.09 -13.15 9.56
C ARG A 91 10.58 -13.42 10.98
N VAL A 92 10.89 -14.58 11.52
CA VAL A 92 10.54 -14.92 12.91
C VAL A 92 11.38 -14.07 13.87
N SER A 93 10.76 -13.10 14.55
CA SER A 93 11.39 -12.19 15.51
C SER A 93 11.28 -12.69 16.96
N GLY A 94 10.26 -13.50 17.25
CA GLY A 94 9.98 -14.01 18.59
C GLY A 94 9.26 -15.34 18.59
N ILE A 95 9.51 -16.14 19.63
CA ILE A 95 8.77 -17.37 19.93
C ILE A 95 8.28 -17.28 21.37
N LEU A 96 6.98 -17.41 21.58
CA LEU A 96 6.35 -17.36 22.90
C LEU A 96 6.62 -18.63 23.71
N GLN A 97 6.52 -18.53 25.04
CA GLN A 97 6.52 -19.68 25.94
C GLN A 97 5.21 -20.48 25.80
N PRO A 98 5.26 -21.82 25.99
CA PRO A 98 4.04 -22.63 26.06
C PRO A 98 3.13 -22.15 27.19
N THR A 99 1.87 -21.88 26.88
CA THR A 99 0.89 -21.34 27.83
C THR A 99 0.19 -22.43 28.66
N GLY A 100 0.36 -23.71 28.33
CA GLY A 100 0.03 -24.85 29.21
C GLY A 100 -1.46 -25.21 29.34
N THR A 101 -2.31 -24.80 28.41
CA THR A 101 -3.72 -25.19 28.32
C THR A 101 -3.89 -26.56 27.63
N PRO A 102 -4.99 -27.30 27.85
CA PRO A 102 -4.99 -28.75 27.77
C PRO A 102 -5.05 -29.29 26.33
N VAL A 103 -3.90 -29.39 25.67
CA VAL A 103 -3.64 -30.45 24.66
C VAL A 103 -2.21 -30.96 24.83
N GLY A 104 -1.83 -31.22 26.08
CA GLY A 104 -0.63 -31.98 26.46
C GLY A 104 -0.92 -33.45 26.76
N MET A 105 -1.99 -34.05 26.20
CA MET A 105 -2.34 -35.45 26.46
C MET A 105 -2.67 -36.22 25.19
N ASP A 106 -1.77 -37.14 24.84
CA ASP A 106 -1.97 -38.27 23.95
C ASP A 106 -3.15 -39.13 24.43
N SER A 107 -4.34 -38.95 23.86
CA SER A 107 -5.46 -39.87 24.06
C SER A 107 -6.55 -39.67 23.01
N ARG A 108 -6.70 -40.65 22.11
CA ARG A 108 -7.76 -40.71 21.07
C ARG A 108 -9.19 -40.72 21.63
N VAL A 109 -9.38 -40.72 22.94
CA VAL A 109 -10.69 -40.75 23.60
C VAL A 109 -11.13 -39.34 24.03
N ALA A 110 -10.22 -38.36 24.12
CA ALA A 110 -10.54 -36.96 24.43
C ALA A 110 -11.06 -36.15 23.22
N SER A 111 -10.84 -36.63 22.00
CA SER A 111 -11.24 -35.96 20.75
C SER A 111 -12.76 -35.90 20.54
N PHE A 112 -13.53 -36.87 21.05
CA PHE A 112 -14.98 -36.92 20.85
C PHE A 112 -15.79 -36.02 21.81
N MET A 113 -15.26 -35.71 23.00
CA MET A 113 -15.90 -34.77 23.94
C MET A 113 -15.52 -33.31 23.66
N VAL A 114 -14.33 -33.06 23.09
CA VAL A 114 -13.90 -31.72 22.68
C VAL A 114 -14.71 -31.20 21.49
N GLN A 115 -15.25 -32.07 20.61
CA GLN A 115 -16.01 -31.65 19.42
C GLN A 115 -17.29 -30.84 19.73
N ARG A 116 -17.92 -31.03 20.89
CA ARG A 116 -19.18 -30.34 21.22
C ARG A 116 -19.00 -29.00 21.95
N GLN A 117 -17.77 -28.63 22.31
CA GLN A 117 -17.46 -27.36 22.98
C GLN A 117 -16.53 -26.43 22.18
N ILE A 118 -16.24 -26.79 20.92
CA ILE A 118 -15.44 -25.98 19.97
C ILE A 118 -16.16 -24.69 19.54
N ASN A 119 -17.46 -24.54 19.83
CA ASN A 119 -18.22 -23.34 19.47
C ASN A 119 -18.38 -22.30 20.59
N GLN A 120 -17.84 -22.53 21.81
CA GLN A 120 -18.03 -21.62 22.95
C GLN A 120 -16.78 -21.29 23.79
N TYR A 121 -15.59 -21.80 23.48
CA TYR A 121 -14.33 -21.24 24.02
C TYR A 121 -13.67 -20.33 22.99
N ARG A 122 -13.82 -19.02 23.18
CA ARG A 122 -13.46 -17.97 22.21
C ARG A 122 -12.25 -17.13 22.63
N GLN A 123 -11.28 -17.67 23.37
CA GLN A 123 -10.10 -16.89 23.79
C GLN A 123 -8.80 -17.69 23.92
N GLU A 124 -8.35 -18.44 22.92
CA GLU A 124 -6.92 -18.79 22.80
C GLU A 124 -6.44 -18.79 21.34
N PRO A 125 -6.05 -17.63 20.79
CA PRO A 125 -5.38 -17.58 19.50
C PRO A 125 -3.89 -17.80 19.69
N LEU A 126 -3.43 -19.05 19.58
CA LEU A 126 -2.04 -19.34 19.18
C LEU A 126 -1.94 -19.07 17.68
N SER A 127 -1.82 -17.78 17.36
CA SER A 127 -1.80 -17.28 15.99
C SER A 127 -0.49 -16.55 15.76
N ALA A 128 0.09 -16.68 14.57
CA ALA A 128 1.24 -15.88 14.18
C ALA A 128 0.82 -14.40 14.15
N ILE A 129 1.50 -13.58 14.93
CA ILE A 129 1.06 -12.21 15.26
C ILE A 129 1.81 -11.22 14.38
N LEU A 130 1.10 -10.41 13.58
CA LEU A 130 1.67 -9.53 12.55
C LEU A 130 1.14 -8.09 12.60
N PRO A 131 1.96 -7.06 12.81
CA PRO A 131 1.52 -5.67 12.74
C PRO A 131 1.27 -5.20 11.30
N GLY A 132 1.92 -5.82 10.32
CA GLY A 132 2.08 -5.23 8.99
C GLY A 132 0.91 -5.33 8.03
N VAL A 133 -0.08 -6.19 8.29
CA VAL A 133 -1.20 -6.40 7.34
C VAL A 133 -2.09 -5.16 7.20
N ALA A 134 -2.33 -4.40 8.28
CA ALA A 134 -3.17 -3.21 8.22
C ALA A 134 -2.48 -2.02 7.52
N LEU A 135 -1.17 -1.86 7.71
CA LEU A 135 -0.39 -0.82 7.03
C LEU A 135 -0.18 -1.15 5.55
N GLY A 136 0.06 -2.43 5.23
CA GLY A 136 0.20 -2.92 3.85
C GLY A 136 -1.02 -2.62 2.99
N GLU A 137 -2.23 -2.83 3.52
CA GLU A 137 -3.48 -2.52 2.81
C GLU A 137 -3.61 -1.03 2.45
N LEU A 138 -3.24 -0.12 3.36
CA LEU A 138 -3.31 1.33 3.11
C LEU A 138 -2.33 1.77 2.03
N TRP A 139 -1.09 1.27 2.07
CA TRP A 139 -0.09 1.57 1.04
C TRP A 139 -0.47 1.02 -0.32
N GLN A 140 -1.13 -0.14 -0.36
CA GLN A 140 -1.64 -0.73 -1.59
C GLN A 140 -2.78 0.11 -2.20
N MET A 141 -3.70 0.62 -1.37
CA MET A 141 -4.73 1.54 -1.84
C MET A 141 -4.11 2.83 -2.41
N LEU A 142 -3.10 3.39 -1.73
CA LEU A 142 -2.38 4.58 -2.18
C LEU A 142 -1.74 4.36 -3.57
N GLY A 143 -1.05 3.23 -3.75
CA GLY A 143 -0.41 2.87 -5.02
C GLY A 143 -1.42 2.66 -6.17
N THR A 144 -2.64 2.21 -5.86
CA THR A 144 -3.71 2.07 -6.87
C THR A 144 -4.19 3.43 -7.34
N VAL A 145 -4.38 4.38 -6.42
CA VAL A 145 -4.78 5.76 -6.73
C VAL A 145 -3.69 6.46 -7.57
N GLU A 146 -2.43 6.28 -7.23
CA GLU A 146 -1.30 6.84 -7.99
C GLU A 146 -1.32 6.38 -9.45
N ARG A 147 -1.53 5.08 -9.71
CA ARG A 147 -1.60 4.54 -11.07
C ARG A 147 -2.76 5.11 -11.88
N LEU A 148 -3.91 5.33 -11.25
CA LEU A 148 -5.07 5.97 -11.91
C LEU A 148 -4.78 7.43 -12.26
N LEU A 149 -4.19 8.19 -11.32
CA LEU A 149 -3.80 9.58 -11.57
C LEU A 149 -2.73 9.70 -12.65
N ALA A 150 -1.76 8.79 -12.69
CA ALA A 150 -0.74 8.73 -13.73
C ALA A 150 -1.38 8.47 -15.10
N LEU A 151 -2.30 7.51 -15.20
CA LEU A 151 -3.01 7.21 -16.44
C LEU A 151 -3.81 8.42 -16.95
N VAL A 152 -4.56 9.09 -16.06
CA VAL A 152 -5.29 10.32 -16.42
C VAL A 152 -4.31 11.41 -16.87
N SER A 153 -3.18 11.59 -16.19
CA SER A 153 -2.16 12.58 -16.55
C SER A 153 -1.61 12.33 -17.95
N TYR A 154 -1.34 11.08 -18.31
CA TYR A 154 -0.90 10.71 -19.67
C TYR A 154 -1.97 11.00 -20.73
N LEU A 155 -3.24 10.71 -20.46
CA LEU A 155 -4.34 11.03 -21.39
C LEU A 155 -4.50 12.54 -21.61
N VAL A 156 -4.39 13.33 -20.54
CA VAL A 156 -4.45 14.79 -20.61
C VAL A 156 -3.26 15.33 -21.40
N LEU A 157 -2.05 14.84 -21.13
CA LEU A 157 -0.85 15.25 -21.87
C LEU A 157 -0.98 14.92 -23.36
N PHE A 158 -1.47 13.73 -23.69
CA PHE A 158 -1.68 13.30 -25.07
C PHE A 158 -2.71 14.18 -25.79
N SER A 159 -3.85 14.46 -25.15
CA SER A 159 -4.88 15.33 -25.73
C SER A 159 -4.40 16.77 -25.90
N ALA A 160 -3.65 17.32 -24.95
CA ALA A 160 -3.02 18.63 -25.06
C ALA A 160 -2.02 18.69 -26.22
N PHE A 161 -1.17 17.66 -26.36
CA PHE A 161 -0.22 17.56 -27.47
C PHE A 161 -0.93 17.51 -28.84
N ALA A 162 -1.96 16.66 -28.97
CA ALA A 162 -2.76 16.60 -30.20
C ALA A 162 -3.45 17.95 -30.49
N GLY A 163 -3.95 18.64 -29.47
CA GLY A 163 -4.52 19.98 -29.58
C GLY A 163 -3.50 21.01 -30.10
N LEU A 164 -2.29 21.01 -29.57
CA LEU A 164 -1.21 21.89 -30.02
C LEU A 164 -0.83 21.62 -31.48
N VAL A 165 -0.73 20.35 -31.89
CA VAL A 165 -0.43 19.98 -33.27
C VAL A 165 -1.53 20.47 -34.22
N THR A 166 -2.81 20.24 -33.88
CA THR A 166 -3.92 20.68 -34.72
C THR A 166 -4.01 22.21 -34.82
N MET A 167 -3.78 22.92 -33.72
CA MET A 167 -3.72 24.39 -33.69
C MET A 167 -2.58 24.93 -34.54
N LEU A 168 -1.38 24.35 -34.45
CA LEU A 168 -0.24 24.74 -35.30
C LEU A 168 -0.53 24.50 -36.78
N LEU A 169 -1.12 23.35 -37.13
CA LEU A 169 -1.50 23.05 -38.51
C LEU A 169 -2.57 24.02 -39.04
N ALA A 170 -3.57 24.39 -38.22
CA ALA A 170 -4.57 25.38 -38.59
C ALA A 170 -3.94 26.77 -38.80
N SER A 171 -3.09 27.21 -37.87
CA SER A 171 -2.37 28.49 -37.96
C SER A 171 -1.47 28.56 -39.20
N MET A 172 -0.75 27.48 -39.52
CA MET A 172 0.06 27.41 -40.73
C MET A 172 -0.77 27.54 -42.00
N LYS A 173 -1.97 26.93 -42.05
CA LYS A 173 -2.90 27.03 -43.19
C LYS A 173 -3.39 28.46 -43.40
N GLU A 174 -3.72 29.17 -42.33
CA GLU A 174 -4.16 30.57 -42.39
C GLU A 174 -3.03 31.50 -42.88
N ARG A 175 -1.79 31.24 -42.45
CA ARG A 175 -0.60 32.06 -42.79
C ARG A 175 0.04 31.72 -44.13
N GLN A 176 -0.47 30.75 -44.88
CA GLN A 176 0.12 30.37 -46.18
C GLN A 176 0.16 31.55 -47.18
N ARG A 177 -0.86 32.41 -47.16
CA ARG A 177 -0.93 33.58 -48.05
C ARG A 177 0.11 34.64 -47.70
N GLU A 178 0.31 34.92 -46.42
CA GLU A 178 1.32 35.85 -45.93
C GLU A 178 2.75 35.35 -46.21
N ILE A 179 2.98 34.05 -46.01
CA ILE A 179 4.25 33.38 -46.34
C ILE A 179 4.53 33.47 -47.84
N ALA A 180 3.52 33.32 -48.70
CA ALA A 180 3.67 33.48 -50.14
C ALA A 180 4.08 34.92 -50.53
N ILE A 181 3.49 35.93 -49.90
CA ILE A 181 3.84 37.35 -50.10
C ILE A 181 5.28 37.62 -49.64
N LEU A 182 5.68 37.13 -48.46
CA LEU A 182 7.03 37.29 -47.92
C LEU A 182 8.08 36.59 -48.81
N ARG A 183 7.76 35.42 -49.36
CA ARG A 183 8.67 34.74 -50.31
C ARG A 183 8.75 35.49 -51.64
N ALA A 184 7.66 36.08 -52.11
CA ALA A 184 7.64 36.90 -53.33
C ALA A 184 8.46 38.20 -53.18
N SER A 185 8.53 38.77 -51.97
CA SER A 185 9.40 39.92 -51.67
C SER A 185 10.86 39.55 -51.40
N GLY A 186 11.24 38.27 -51.54
CA GLY A 186 12.62 37.79 -51.42
C GLY A 186 13.01 37.24 -50.05
N ALA A 187 12.07 37.04 -49.12
CA ALA A 187 12.38 36.46 -47.82
C ALA A 187 12.85 35.00 -47.95
N ARG A 188 14.04 34.72 -47.38
CA ARG A 188 14.61 33.37 -47.30
C ARG A 188 13.80 32.47 -46.35
N PRO A 189 13.72 31.15 -46.59
CA PRO A 189 12.99 30.20 -45.75
C PRO A 189 13.36 30.24 -44.26
N TRP A 190 14.63 30.54 -43.96
CA TRP A 190 15.14 30.67 -42.59
C TRP A 190 14.51 31.83 -41.81
N HIS A 191 14.19 32.96 -42.46
CA HIS A 191 13.56 34.09 -41.77
C HIS A 191 12.12 33.75 -41.35
N ILE A 192 11.40 33.02 -42.20
CA ILE A 192 10.02 32.57 -41.93
C ILE A 192 10.04 31.55 -40.79
N PHE A 193 10.98 30.60 -40.83
CA PHE A 193 11.19 29.66 -39.74
C PHE A 193 11.51 30.37 -38.41
N SER A 194 12.42 31.35 -38.42
CA SER A 194 12.77 32.10 -37.20
C SER A 194 11.60 32.93 -36.66
N LEU A 195 10.76 33.49 -37.54
CA LEU A 195 9.56 34.25 -37.12
C LEU A 195 8.55 33.35 -36.42
N ILE A 196 8.26 32.17 -36.99
CA ILE A 196 7.35 31.20 -36.38
C ILE A 196 7.93 30.67 -35.06
N GLN A 197 9.23 30.37 -35.02
CA GLN A 197 9.87 29.90 -33.80
C GLN A 197 9.82 30.96 -32.69
N LEU A 198 10.05 32.23 -33.01
CA LEU A 198 9.96 33.33 -32.06
C LEU A 198 8.54 33.50 -31.54
N GLU A 199 7.52 33.42 -32.40
CA GLU A 199 6.11 33.47 -31.98
C GLU A 199 5.76 32.35 -31.00
N VAL A 200 6.15 31.10 -31.30
CA VAL A 200 5.92 29.95 -30.42
C VAL A 200 6.62 30.14 -29.07
N VAL A 201 7.86 30.64 -29.07
CA VAL A 201 8.61 30.92 -27.84
C VAL A 201 7.90 31.99 -27.01
N VAL A 202 7.43 33.07 -27.63
CA VAL A 202 6.70 34.15 -26.93
C VAL A 202 5.39 33.63 -26.32
N ILE A 203 4.61 32.86 -27.07
CA ILE A 203 3.35 32.27 -26.57
C ILE A 203 3.62 31.31 -25.42
N THR A 204 4.65 30.47 -25.53
CA THR A 204 5.00 29.48 -24.49
C THR A 204 5.48 30.16 -23.22
N LEU A 205 6.33 31.18 -23.32
CA LEU A 205 6.78 31.96 -22.16
C LEU A 205 5.60 32.65 -21.48
N LEU A 206 4.72 33.28 -22.25
CA LEU A 206 3.56 33.96 -21.69
C LEU A 206 2.62 32.96 -20.99
N ALA A 207 2.31 31.82 -21.62
CA ALA A 207 1.51 30.76 -21.02
C ALA A 207 2.16 30.22 -19.73
N PHE A 208 3.48 30.03 -19.71
CA PHE A 208 4.22 29.59 -18.53
C PHE A 208 4.13 30.60 -17.39
N THR A 209 4.31 31.90 -17.68
CA THR A 209 4.18 32.93 -16.64
C THR A 209 2.78 32.98 -16.03
N VAL A 210 1.73 32.88 -16.86
CA VAL A 210 0.34 32.82 -16.40
C VAL A 210 0.08 31.58 -15.56
N ALA A 211 0.58 30.41 -15.99
CA ALA A 211 0.43 29.16 -15.25
C ALA A 211 1.10 29.22 -13.87
N VAL A 212 2.33 29.74 -13.78
CA VAL A 212 3.05 29.91 -12.52
C VAL A 212 2.33 30.90 -11.60
N ALA A 213 1.83 32.02 -12.14
CA ALA A 213 1.07 33.00 -11.36
C ALA A 213 -0.21 32.38 -10.78
N ALA A 214 -0.97 31.65 -11.59
CA ALA A 214 -2.17 30.95 -11.15
C ALA A 214 -1.86 29.88 -10.08
N TYR A 215 -0.80 29.09 -10.27
CA TYR A 215 -0.36 28.11 -9.28
C TYR A 215 0.00 28.76 -7.94
N ARG A 216 0.77 29.86 -7.98
CA ARG A 216 1.13 30.62 -6.77
C ARG A 216 -0.11 31.15 -6.07
N GLN A 217 -1.09 31.68 -6.80
CA GLN A 217 -2.33 32.19 -6.23
C GLN A 217 -3.14 31.08 -5.54
N ALA A 218 -3.27 29.92 -6.18
CA ALA A 218 -3.95 28.76 -5.59
C ALA A 218 -3.26 28.28 -4.30
N LEU A 219 -1.93 28.22 -4.30
CA LEU A 219 -1.15 27.85 -3.13
C LEU A 219 -1.39 28.83 -1.96
N THR A 220 -1.39 30.14 -2.23
CA THR A 220 -1.67 31.15 -1.19
C THR A 220 -3.07 31.04 -0.60
N GLN A 221 -4.08 30.71 -1.42
CA GLN A 221 -5.45 30.48 -0.92
C GLN A 221 -5.55 29.22 -0.05
N SER A 222 -4.76 28.19 -0.34
CA SER A 222 -4.76 26.93 0.43
C SER A 222 -4.07 27.06 1.80
N LEU A 223 -3.08 27.94 1.93
CA LEU A 223 -2.31 28.18 3.15
C LEU A 223 -2.89 29.29 4.03
N ALA A 224 -3.88 30.04 3.54
CA ALA A 224 -4.55 31.05 4.34
C ALA A 224 -5.33 30.36 5.48
N PRO A 225 -5.12 30.74 6.75
CA PRO A 225 -5.87 30.20 7.85
C PRO A 225 -7.35 30.50 7.63
N ARG A 226 -8.18 29.46 7.60
CA ARG A 226 -9.63 29.61 7.57
C ARG A 226 -10.05 30.15 8.94
N VAL A 227 -10.27 31.45 9.01
CA VAL A 227 -10.92 32.15 10.14
C VAL A 227 -12.42 31.86 10.11
#